data_AF-A0A519QKK4-F1
#
_entry.id   AF-A0A519QKK4-F1
#
_cell.length_a   1.000
_cell.length_b   1.000
_cell.length_c   1.000
_cell.angle_alpha   90.00
_cell.angle_beta   90.00
_cell.angle_gamma   90.00
#
_symmetry.space_group_name_H-M   'P 1'
#
loop_
_entity.id
_entity.type
_entity.pdbx_description
1 polymer ?
#
loop_
_entity_poly.entity_id
_entity_poly.type
_entity_poly.pdbx_seq_one_letter_code
_entity_poly.pdbx_strand_id
1 'polypeptide(L)'
;MGVWAIVLAVSSVANIANMGIGTSVVRLTAKFAITNDKVSINKLIHTSIMFLGSIFFCLIFLLYYISPFWLKIVIEQDYYEKALMLIPYSLGGLWLNAISGVLISCLDGFQKNYIRSILYVSSSLFLLFLSIYFVPKYGILGIAFAQLAQAVFLFVSALIAIKLVFREMKIFPLRWDKVIFKNIFSIGMKEQVISLCQLCF
;
A
#
# COMPACT_ATOMS: atom_id res chain seq x y z
N MET A 1 18.14 -8.13 -13.08
CA MET A 1 18.31 -6.86 -12.35
C MET A 1 17.35 -5.76 -12.82
N GLY A 2 17.19 -5.51 -14.14
CA GLY A 2 16.35 -4.40 -14.65
C GLY A 2 14.88 -4.40 -14.21
N VAL A 3 14.20 -5.55 -14.22
CA VAL A 3 12.79 -5.64 -13.79
C VAL A 3 12.61 -5.26 -12.31
N TRP A 4 13.54 -5.71 -11.46
CA TRP A 4 13.56 -5.36 -10.04
C TRP A 4 13.81 -3.87 -9.82
N ALA A 5 14.67 -3.24 -10.62
CA ALA A 5 14.89 -1.80 -10.54
C ALA A 5 13.62 -0.99 -10.88
N ILE A 6 12.83 -1.43 -11.87
CA ILE A 6 11.55 -0.81 -12.21
C ILE A 6 10.55 -0.97 -11.06
N VAL A 7 10.44 -2.18 -10.49
CA VAL A 7 9.58 -2.43 -9.32
C VAL A 7 10.00 -1.54 -8.15
N LEU A 8 11.30 -1.44 -7.86
CA LEU A 8 11.81 -0.57 -6.79
C LEU A 8 11.55 0.90 -7.07
N ALA A 9 11.71 1.37 -8.31
CA ALA A 9 11.41 2.75 -8.69
C ALA A 9 9.91 3.07 -8.52
N VAL A 10 9.03 2.19 -9.00
CA VAL A 10 7.58 2.31 -8.81
C VAL A 10 7.21 2.25 -7.33
N SER A 11 7.85 1.38 -6.56
CA SER A 11 7.66 1.26 -5.11
C SER A 11 8.08 2.54 -4.38
N SER A 12 9.18 3.17 -4.79
CA SER A 12 9.65 4.44 -4.24
C SER A 12 8.66 5.57 -4.51
N VAL A 13 8.16 5.69 -5.73
CA VAL A 13 7.12 6.68 -6.08
C VAL A 13 5.84 6.41 -5.29
N ALA A 14 5.44 5.15 -5.17
CA ALA A 14 4.30 4.72 -4.35
C ALA A 14 4.47 5.07 -2.86
N ASN A 15 5.68 4.94 -2.31
CA ASN A 15 5.99 5.28 -0.93
C ASN A 15 5.84 6.79 -0.68
N ILE A 16 6.24 7.64 -1.63
CA ILE A 16 6.04 9.10 -1.55
C ILE A 16 4.54 9.44 -1.48
N ALA A 17 3.72 8.79 -2.32
CA ALA A 17 2.27 8.96 -2.29
C ALA A 17 1.65 8.49 -0.96
N ASN A 18 2.10 7.34 -0.45
CA ASN A 18 1.66 6.80 0.84
C ASN A 18 2.05 7.70 2.02
N MET A 19 3.19 8.40 1.96
CA MET A 19 3.67 9.23 3.05
C MET A 19 2.75 10.44 3.32
N GLY A 20 2.21 11.08 2.28
CA GLY A 20 1.26 12.19 2.43
C GLY A 20 -0.16 11.76 2.82
N ILE A 21 -0.65 10.67 2.25
CA ILE A 21 -2.03 10.19 2.54
C ILE A 21 -2.08 9.50 3.90
N GLY A 22 -1.09 8.67 4.24
CA GLY A 22 -1.03 7.95 5.51
C GLY A 22 -1.03 8.90 6.72
N THR A 23 -0.19 9.94 6.69
CA THR A 23 -0.13 10.96 7.76
C THR A 23 -1.45 11.70 7.95
N SER A 24 -2.14 12.04 6.86
CA SER A 24 -3.46 12.67 6.88
C SER A 24 -4.51 11.77 7.52
N VAL A 25 -4.48 10.48 7.18
CA VAL A 25 -5.37 9.46 7.75
C VAL A 25 -5.11 9.28 9.25
N VAL A 26 -3.86 9.23 9.69
CA VAL A 26 -3.50 9.17 11.11
C VAL A 26 -4.09 10.36 11.87
N ARG A 27 -3.87 11.59 11.38
CA ARG A 27 -4.37 12.82 12.04
C ARG A 27 -5.90 12.88 12.11
N LEU A 28 -6.58 12.55 11.01
CA LEU A 28 -8.04 12.56 10.96
C LEU A 28 -8.64 11.46 11.83
N THR A 29 -8.03 10.27 11.85
CA THR A 29 -8.49 9.16 12.70
C THR A 29 -8.35 9.52 14.18
N ALA A 30 -7.21 10.08 14.60
CA ALA A 30 -7.00 10.54 15.97
C ALA A 30 -8.03 11.62 16.37
N LYS A 31 -8.30 12.58 15.48
CA LYS A 31 -9.30 13.63 15.70
C LYS A 31 -10.71 13.06 15.91
N PHE A 32 -11.16 12.18 15.02
CA PHE A 32 -12.50 11.58 15.12
C PHE A 32 -12.61 10.58 16.27
N ALA A 33 -11.52 9.91 16.65
CA ALA A 33 -11.48 9.04 17.82
C ALA A 33 -11.73 9.81 19.13
N ILE A 34 -11.17 11.02 19.27
CA ILE A 34 -11.41 11.89 20.43
C ILE A 34 -12.87 12.37 20.48
N THR A 35 -13.45 12.72 19.33
CA THR A 35 -14.86 13.16 19.24
C THR A 35 -15.86 12.00 19.32
N ASN A 36 -15.38 10.74 19.39
CA ASN A 36 -16.18 9.51 19.35
C ASN A 36 -17.13 9.44 18.14
N ASP A 37 -16.78 10.11 17.03
CA ASP A 37 -17.57 10.14 15.81
C ASP A 37 -17.24 8.93 14.93
N LYS A 38 -17.88 7.82 15.29
CA LYS A 38 -17.73 6.51 14.64
C LYS A 38 -18.18 6.52 13.18
N VAL A 39 -19.09 7.41 12.80
CA VAL A 39 -19.57 7.56 11.42
C VAL A 39 -18.47 8.17 10.56
N SER A 40 -17.82 9.23 11.05
CA SER A 40 -16.71 9.89 10.35
C SER A 40 -15.48 8.99 10.21
N ILE A 41 -15.18 8.14 11.20
CA ILE A 41 -14.09 7.14 11.10
C ILE A 41 -14.39 6.12 9.99
N ASN A 42 -15.61 5.57 9.94
CA ASN A 42 -15.99 4.64 8.87
C ASN A 42 -15.89 5.30 7.48
N LYS A 43 -16.42 6.52 7.33
CA LYS A 43 -16.31 7.28 6.08
C LYS A 43 -14.86 7.57 5.70
N LEU A 44 -14.00 7.87 6.67
CA LEU A 44 -12.57 8.10 6.46
C LEU A 44 -11.89 6.84 5.90
N ILE A 45 -12.09 5.69 6.55
CA ILE A 45 -11.51 4.42 6.08
C ILE A 45 -11.98 4.10 4.65
N HIS A 46 -13.29 4.21 4.38
CA HIS A 46 -13.83 3.97 3.04
C HIS A 46 -13.29 4.92 1.98
N THR A 47 -13.27 6.23 2.28
CA THR A 47 -12.80 7.25 1.34
C THR A 47 -11.31 7.08 1.05
N SER A 48 -10.50 6.77 2.07
CA SER A 48 -9.07 6.53 1.90
C SER A 48 -8.77 5.26 1.10
N ILE A 49 -9.49 4.16 1.35
CA ILE A 49 -9.34 2.92 0.57
C ILE A 49 -9.74 3.15 -0.90
N MET A 50 -10.87 3.84 -1.14
CA MET A 50 -11.29 4.18 -2.52
C MET A 50 -10.28 5.09 -3.22
N PHE A 51 -9.83 6.14 -2.54
CA PHE A 51 -8.93 7.12 -3.14
C PHE A 51 -7.58 6.50 -3.47
N LEU A 52 -6.96 5.81 -2.49
CA LEU A 52 -5.67 5.18 -2.70
C LEU A 52 -5.78 3.99 -3.65
N GLY A 53 -6.84 3.18 -3.52
CA GLY A 53 -7.14 2.08 -4.42
C GLY A 53 -7.29 2.56 -5.87
N SER A 54 -7.96 3.70 -6.10
CA SER A 54 -8.12 4.30 -7.43
C SER A 54 -6.81 4.87 -7.98
N ILE A 55 -5.99 5.53 -7.14
CA ILE A 55 -4.67 6.04 -7.56
C ILE A 55 -3.78 4.88 -8.01
N PHE A 56 -3.66 3.85 -7.18
CA PHE A 56 -2.81 2.71 -7.50
C PHE A 56 -3.37 1.89 -8.66
N PHE A 57 -4.68 1.77 -8.80
CA PHE A 57 -5.29 1.12 -9.97
C PHE A 57 -4.95 1.88 -11.27
N CYS A 58 -5.04 3.22 -11.25
CA CYS A 58 -4.61 4.06 -12.38
C CYS A 58 -3.11 3.89 -12.67
N LEU A 59 -2.27 3.85 -11.63
CA LEU A 59 -0.83 3.64 -11.75
C LEU A 59 -0.52 2.28 -12.39
N ILE A 60 -1.22 1.22 -11.99
CA ILE A 60 -1.06 -0.14 -12.54
C ILE A 60 -1.46 -0.18 -14.00
N PHE A 61 -2.59 0.45 -14.35
CA PHE A 61 -3.04 0.54 -15.73
C PHE A 61 -2.03 1.27 -16.62
N LEU A 62 -1.52 2.40 -16.15
CA LEU A 62 -0.51 3.19 -16.86
C LEU A 62 0.81 2.40 -17.04
N LEU A 63 1.28 1.74 -15.97
CA LEU A 63 2.51 0.94 -16.01
C LEU A 63 2.36 -0.29 -16.90
N TYR A 64 1.21 -0.97 -16.90
CA TYR A 64 0.95 -2.08 -17.79
C TYR A 64 1.01 -1.65 -19.26
N TYR A 65 0.45 -0.49 -19.60
CA TYR A 65 0.46 0.03 -20.97
C TYR A 65 1.84 0.53 -21.42
N ILE A 66 2.61 1.17 -20.53
CA ILE A 66 3.94 1.72 -20.84
C ILE A 66 5.03 0.63 -20.83
N SER A 67 4.85 -0.43 -20.04
CA SER A 67 5.82 -1.50 -19.87
C SER A 67 6.34 -2.10 -21.18
N PRO A 68 5.50 -2.53 -22.16
CA PRO A 68 6.00 -3.18 -23.38
C PRO A 68 6.91 -2.28 -24.24
N PHE A 69 6.78 -0.95 -24.15
CA PHE A 69 7.58 0.00 -24.91
C PHE A 69 9.00 0.12 -24.35
N TRP A 70 9.13 0.16 -23.02
CA TRP A 70 10.41 0.23 -22.33
C TRP A 70 11.12 -1.14 -22.27
N LEU A 71 10.36 -2.23 -22.15
CA LEU A 71 10.92 -3.57 -22.00
C LEU A 71 11.70 -4.03 -23.24
N LYS A 72 11.31 -3.57 -24.45
CA LYS A 72 12.02 -3.86 -25.71
C LYS A 72 13.39 -3.19 -25.82
N ILE A 73 13.60 -2.07 -25.12
CA ILE A 73 14.85 -1.29 -25.18
C ILE A 73 15.86 -1.80 -24.15
N VAL A 74 15.40 -2.37 -23.04
CA VAL A 74 16.23 -2.60 -21.84
C VAL A 74 16.57 -4.08 -21.61
N ILE A 75 15.85 -5.05 -22.21
CA ILE A 75 15.94 -6.48 -21.85
C ILE A 75 16.27 -7.38 -23.05
N GLU A 76 17.30 -8.24 -22.92
CA GLU A 76 17.62 -9.36 -23.83
C GLU A 76 16.49 -10.40 -23.86
N GLN A 77 16.22 -10.97 -25.05
CA GLN A 77 15.00 -11.75 -25.37
C GLN A 77 14.69 -12.90 -24.38
N ASP A 78 15.69 -13.54 -23.77
CA ASP A 78 15.51 -14.70 -22.88
C ASP A 78 14.80 -14.40 -21.53
N TYR A 79 14.83 -13.15 -21.07
CA TYR A 79 14.16 -12.77 -19.81
C TYR A 79 12.84 -12.02 -20.02
N TYR A 80 12.49 -11.75 -21.28
CA TYR A 80 11.33 -10.93 -21.65
C TYR A 80 10.00 -11.56 -21.20
N GLU A 81 9.79 -12.85 -21.47
CA GLU A 81 8.55 -13.54 -21.06
C GLU A 81 8.42 -13.66 -19.54
N LYS A 82 9.53 -13.99 -18.84
CA LYS A 82 9.52 -14.07 -17.37
C LYS A 82 9.28 -12.71 -16.73
N ALA A 83 9.80 -11.64 -17.32
CA ALA A 83 9.57 -10.26 -16.87
C ALA A 83 8.11 -9.84 -17.05
N LEU A 84 7.51 -10.14 -18.21
CA LEU A 84 6.10 -9.85 -18.49
C LEU A 84 5.16 -10.57 -17.54
N MET A 85 5.46 -11.82 -17.17
CA MET A 85 4.69 -12.55 -16.16
C MET A 85 4.84 -11.95 -14.75
N LEU A 86 6.01 -11.40 -14.40
CA LEU A 86 6.29 -10.86 -13.06
C LEU A 86 5.55 -9.55 -12.76
N ILE A 87 5.43 -8.69 -13.77
CA ILE A 87 4.86 -7.34 -13.67
C ILE A 87 3.47 -7.33 -13.01
N PRO A 88 2.45 -8.10 -13.47
CA PRO A 88 1.12 -8.06 -12.86
C PRO A 88 1.13 -8.52 -11.39
N TYR A 89 1.95 -9.51 -11.03
CA TYR A 89 2.05 -9.97 -9.64
C TYR A 89 2.70 -8.91 -8.74
N SER A 90 3.80 -8.29 -9.18
CA SER A 90 4.46 -7.25 -8.40
C SER A 90 3.57 -6.01 -8.21
N LEU A 91 2.85 -5.62 -9.27
CA LEU A 91 1.89 -4.51 -9.24
C LEU A 91 0.71 -4.82 -8.33
N GLY A 92 0.17 -6.05 -8.37
CA GLY A 92 -0.85 -6.52 -7.44
C GLY A 92 -0.37 -6.47 -5.98
N GLY A 93 0.86 -6.89 -5.72
CA GLY A 93 1.49 -6.79 -4.40
C GLY A 93 1.63 -5.34 -3.93
N LEU A 94 1.98 -4.41 -4.81
CA LEU A 94 2.04 -2.98 -4.51
C LEU A 94 0.67 -2.40 -4.16
N TRP A 95 -0.36 -2.74 -4.93
CA TRP A 95 -1.74 -2.31 -4.65
C TRP A 95 -2.22 -2.79 -3.28
N LEU A 96 -1.99 -4.07 -2.95
CA LEU A 96 -2.34 -4.63 -1.65
C LEU A 96 -1.57 -3.96 -0.51
N ASN A 97 -0.28 -3.71 -0.68
CA ASN A 97 0.52 -3.00 0.32
C ASN A 97 0.03 -1.57 0.55
N ALA A 98 -0.34 -0.85 -0.52
CA ALA A 98 -0.88 0.50 -0.43
C ALA A 98 -2.16 0.53 0.41
N ILE A 99 -3.12 -0.36 0.11
CA ILE A 99 -4.37 -0.44 0.87
C ILE A 99 -4.10 -0.86 2.33
N SER A 100 -3.20 -1.82 2.54
CA SER A 100 -2.78 -2.24 3.89
C SER A 100 -2.18 -1.09 4.68
N GLY A 101 -1.38 -0.24 4.03
CA GLY A 101 -0.77 0.94 4.62
C GLY A 101 -1.80 1.94 5.16
N VAL A 102 -2.93 2.13 4.47
CA VAL A 102 -4.04 2.99 4.95
C VAL A 102 -4.70 2.41 6.19
N LEU A 103 -4.96 1.10 6.19
CA LEU A 103 -5.56 0.42 7.35
C LEU A 103 -4.65 0.52 8.57
N ILE A 104 -3.35 0.29 8.37
CA ILE A 104 -2.33 0.45 9.41
C ILE A 104 -2.23 1.91 9.86
N SER A 105 -2.31 2.88 8.96
CA SER A 105 -2.33 4.31 9.30
C SER A 105 -3.55 4.67 10.16
N CYS A 106 -4.69 4.01 9.96
CA CYS A 106 -5.85 4.17 10.84
C CYS A 106 -5.56 3.61 12.25
N LEU A 107 -4.92 2.44 12.35
CA LEU A 107 -4.50 1.86 13.64
C LEU A 107 -3.53 2.78 14.38
N ASP A 108 -2.61 3.42 13.67
CA ASP A 108 -1.69 4.40 14.23
C ASP A 108 -2.44 5.63 14.78
N GLY A 109 -3.51 6.06 14.10
CA GLY A 109 -4.42 7.11 14.59
C GLY A 109 -5.15 6.76 15.90
N PHE A 110 -5.38 5.46 16.17
CA PHE A 110 -5.87 4.97 17.45
C PHE A 110 -4.78 4.80 18.51
N GLN A 111 -3.55 5.25 18.24
CA GLN A 111 -2.37 5.07 19.10
C GLN A 111 -2.00 3.60 19.34
N LYS A 112 -2.41 2.69 18.44
CA LYS A 112 -2.14 1.25 18.51
C LYS A 112 -0.91 0.85 17.68
N ASN A 113 0.15 1.67 17.74
CA ASN A 113 1.39 1.47 16.99
C ASN A 113 2.07 0.11 17.28
N TYR A 114 1.84 -0.47 18.46
CA TYR A 114 2.35 -1.82 18.77
C TYR A 114 1.77 -2.88 17.81
N ILE A 115 0.49 -2.75 17.41
CA ILE A 115 -0.16 -3.68 16.48
C ILE A 115 0.50 -3.57 15.11
N ARG A 116 0.76 -2.34 14.66
CA ARG A 116 1.51 -2.08 13.42
C ARG A 116 2.85 -2.82 13.42
N SER A 117 3.64 -2.69 14.47
CA SER A 117 4.94 -3.36 14.56
C SER A 117 4.81 -4.88 14.51
N ILE A 118 3.83 -5.45 15.21
CA ILE A 118 3.55 -6.90 15.17
C ILE A 118 3.14 -7.35 13.75
N LEU A 119 2.31 -6.58 13.05
CA LEU A 119 1.90 -6.87 11.68
C LEU A 119 3.08 -6.86 10.70
N TYR A 120 3.97 -5.88 10.80
CA TYR A 120 5.16 -5.82 9.95
C TYR A 120 6.16 -6.93 10.26
N VAL A 121 6.41 -7.22 11.54
CA VAL A 121 7.32 -8.31 11.95
C VAL A 121 6.77 -9.67 11.49
N SER A 122 5.50 -9.95 11.75
CA SER A 122 4.86 -11.21 11.32
C SER A 122 4.86 -11.36 9.80
N SER A 123 4.58 -10.29 9.06
CA SER A 123 4.63 -10.30 7.60
C SER A 123 6.05 -10.51 7.05
N SER A 124 7.06 -9.91 7.67
CA SER A 124 8.46 -10.13 7.27
C SER A 124 8.95 -11.55 7.56
N LEU A 125 8.55 -12.14 8.69
CA LEU A 125 8.83 -13.55 8.99
C LEU A 125 8.14 -14.47 7.98
N PHE A 126 6.90 -14.16 7.61
CA PHE A 126 6.17 -14.91 6.58
C PHE A 126 6.87 -14.84 5.21
N LEU A 127 7.34 -13.65 4.81
CA LEU A 127 8.15 -13.50 3.59
C LEU A 127 9.42 -14.34 3.63
N LEU A 128 10.14 -14.31 4.75
CA LEU A 128 11.38 -15.07 4.91
C LEU A 128 11.12 -16.58 4.73
N PHE A 129 10.08 -17.09 5.40
CA PHE A 129 9.69 -18.51 5.28
C PHE A 129 9.33 -18.89 3.84
N LEU A 130 8.49 -18.08 3.17
CA LEU A 130 8.10 -18.33 1.78
C LEU A 130 9.30 -18.21 0.84
N SER A 131 10.20 -17.26 1.08
CA SER A 131 11.42 -17.10 0.28
C SER A 131 12.29 -18.35 0.34
N ILE A 132 12.58 -18.87 1.54
CA ILE A 132 13.36 -20.11 1.70
C ILE A 132 12.70 -21.30 0.98
N TYR A 133 11.37 -21.36 0.96
CA TYR A 133 10.64 -22.45 0.31
C TYR A 133 10.54 -22.31 -1.22
N PHE A 134 10.25 -21.11 -1.74
CA PHE A 134 9.98 -20.88 -3.16
C PHE A 134 11.24 -20.58 -3.98
N VAL A 135 12.27 -19.97 -3.41
CA VAL A 135 13.53 -19.66 -4.10
C VAL A 135 14.22 -20.91 -4.67
N PRO A 136 14.37 -22.04 -3.95
CA PRO A 136 15.03 -23.21 -4.52
C PRO A 136 14.25 -23.87 -5.66
N LYS A 137 12.92 -23.69 -5.74
CA LYS A 137 12.08 -24.26 -6.82
C LYS A 137 11.94 -23.35 -8.04
N TYR A 138 11.83 -22.03 -7.84
CA TYR A 138 11.43 -21.08 -8.90
C TYR A 138 12.43 -19.93 -9.11
N GLY A 139 13.55 -19.91 -8.37
CA GLY A 139 14.57 -18.87 -8.45
C GLY A 139 13.98 -17.48 -8.17
N ILE A 140 14.24 -16.53 -9.07
CA ILE A 140 13.82 -15.13 -8.95
C ILE A 140 12.29 -14.97 -8.94
N LEU A 141 11.57 -15.84 -9.66
CA LEU A 141 10.10 -15.83 -9.67
C LEU A 141 9.53 -16.20 -8.29
N GLY A 142 10.22 -17.07 -7.55
CA GLY A 142 9.84 -17.47 -6.21
C GLY A 142 9.76 -16.31 -5.23
N ILE A 143 10.62 -15.29 -5.39
CA ILE A 143 10.61 -14.08 -4.55
C ILE A 143 9.35 -13.25 -4.82
N ALA A 144 8.95 -13.10 -6.08
CA ALA A 144 7.75 -12.32 -6.41
C ALA A 144 6.47 -13.00 -5.91
N PHE A 145 6.38 -14.33 -6.00
CA PHE A 145 5.27 -15.07 -5.39
C PHE A 145 5.26 -14.93 -3.86
N ALA A 146 6.43 -15.01 -3.22
CA ALA A 146 6.56 -14.80 -1.78
C ALA A 146 6.12 -13.38 -1.36
N GLN A 147 6.51 -12.36 -2.13
CA GLN A 147 6.16 -10.96 -1.87
C GLN A 147 4.66 -10.70 -2.07
N LEU A 148 4.05 -11.28 -3.10
CA LEU A 148 2.60 -11.18 -3.29
C LEU A 148 1.84 -11.85 -2.14
N ALA A 149 2.25 -13.06 -1.76
CA ALA A 149 1.63 -13.77 -0.65
C ALA A 149 1.81 -13.03 0.68
N GLN A 150 2.98 -12.41 0.91
CA GLN A 150 3.20 -11.51 2.03
C GLN A 150 2.25 -10.31 2.01
N ALA A 151 2.06 -9.67 0.85
CA ALA A 151 1.18 -8.51 0.72
C ALA A 151 -0.28 -8.88 1.04
N VAL A 152 -0.73 -10.06 0.58
CA VAL A 152 -2.06 -10.61 0.92
C VAL A 152 -2.16 -10.85 2.42
N PHE A 153 -1.15 -11.48 3.03
CA PHE A 153 -1.13 -11.75 4.47
C PHE A 153 -1.19 -10.45 5.28
N LEU A 154 -0.40 -9.44 4.91
CA LEU A 154 -0.40 -8.13 5.56
C LEU A 154 -1.77 -7.44 5.43
N PHE A 155 -2.40 -7.53 4.25
CA PHE A 155 -3.73 -6.95 4.02
C PHE A 155 -4.81 -7.59 4.89
N VAL A 156 -4.86 -8.93 4.91
CA VAL A 156 -5.83 -9.67 5.72
C VAL A 156 -5.62 -9.40 7.22
N SER A 157 -4.36 -9.44 7.67
CA SER A 157 -4.04 -9.18 9.07
C SER A 157 -4.34 -7.73 9.49
N ALA A 158 -4.09 -6.75 8.62
CA ALA A 158 -4.48 -5.35 8.85
C ALA A 158 -6.01 -5.18 8.93
N LEU A 159 -6.78 -5.85 8.06
CA LEU A 159 -8.25 -5.85 8.13
C LEU A 159 -8.79 -6.47 9.42
N ILE A 160 -8.18 -7.57 9.88
CA ILE A 160 -8.57 -8.21 11.14
C ILE A 160 -8.22 -7.27 12.31
N ALA A 161 -7.01 -6.71 12.32
CA ALA A 161 -6.55 -5.80 13.36
C ALA A 161 -7.45 -4.57 13.51
N ILE A 162 -7.83 -3.92 12.40
CA ILE A 162 -8.70 -2.75 12.46
C ILE A 162 -10.11 -3.12 12.94
N LYS A 163 -10.63 -4.30 12.55
CA LYS A 163 -11.94 -4.78 13.02
C LYS A 163 -11.93 -5.14 14.51
N LEU A 164 -10.80 -5.61 15.03
CA LEU A 164 -10.62 -5.88 16.47
C LEU A 164 -10.55 -4.59 17.28
N VAL A 165 -9.85 -3.56 16.80
CA VAL A 165 -9.76 -2.26 17.47
C VAL A 165 -11.06 -1.46 17.35
N PHE A 166 -11.70 -1.50 16.17
CA PHE A 166 -12.92 -0.77 15.86
C PHE A 166 -14.02 -1.75 15.41
N ARG A 167 -14.70 -2.36 16.39
CA ARG A 167 -15.78 -3.34 16.15
C ARG A 167 -16.95 -2.81 15.33
N GLU A 168 -17.18 -1.50 15.33
CA GLU A 168 -18.24 -0.83 14.57
C GLU A 168 -17.86 -0.54 13.12
N MET A 169 -16.73 -1.10 12.65
CA MET A 169 -16.35 -1.01 11.25
C MET A 169 -17.43 -1.66 10.38
N LYS A 170 -18.10 -0.86 9.56
CA LYS A 170 -18.94 -1.37 8.49
C LYS A 170 -18.05 -1.58 7.27
N ILE A 171 -17.85 -2.82 6.84
CA ILE A 171 -17.03 -3.13 5.66
C ILE A 171 -17.78 -2.72 4.36
N PHE A 172 -19.12 -2.58 4.45
CA PHE A 172 -20.03 -2.19 3.39
C PHE A 172 -21.14 -1.27 3.95
N PRO A 173 -21.67 -0.28 3.19
CA PRO A 173 -21.31 0.13 1.84
C PRO A 173 -20.22 1.23 1.81
N LEU A 174 -19.29 1.14 0.84
CA LEU A 174 -18.30 2.19 0.58
C LEU A 174 -19.02 3.48 0.15
N ARG A 175 -19.14 4.43 1.08
CA ARG A 175 -19.69 5.76 0.81
C ARG A 175 -18.55 6.75 0.71
N TRP A 176 -18.31 7.21 -0.52
CA TRP A 176 -17.37 8.30 -0.79
C TRP A 176 -17.89 9.60 -0.16
N ASP A 177 -17.09 10.23 0.69
CA ASP A 177 -17.40 11.54 1.26
C ASP A 177 -16.42 12.60 0.72
N LYS A 178 -16.95 13.53 -0.09
CA LYS A 178 -16.14 14.59 -0.73
C LYS A 178 -15.48 15.53 0.30
N VAL A 179 -16.08 15.71 1.47
CA VAL A 179 -15.54 16.60 2.52
C VAL A 179 -14.32 15.95 3.15
N ILE A 180 -14.43 14.66 3.52
CA ILE A 180 -13.32 13.90 4.08
C ILE A 180 -12.20 13.76 3.04
N PHE A 181 -12.55 13.51 1.78
CA PHE A 181 -11.58 13.50 0.69
C PHE A 181 -10.77 14.80 0.60
N LYS A 182 -11.45 15.96 0.59
CA LYS A 182 -10.78 17.27 0.55
C LYS A 182 -9.85 17.47 1.76
N ASN A 183 -10.25 16.97 2.93
CA ASN A 183 -9.43 17.04 4.14
C ASN A 183 -8.18 16.14 4.03
N ILE A 184 -8.32 14.90 3.56
CA ILE A 184 -7.18 14.00 3.31
C ILE A 184 -6.21 14.66 2.31
N PHE A 185 -6.73 15.17 1.19
CA PHE A 185 -5.92 15.77 0.15
C PHE A 185 -5.23 17.06 0.62
N SER A 186 -5.94 17.94 1.33
CA SER A 186 -5.37 19.21 1.82
C SER A 186 -4.28 18.99 2.86
N ILE A 187 -4.47 18.04 3.77
CA ILE A 187 -3.43 17.70 4.76
C ILE A 187 -2.26 17.01 4.06
N GLY A 188 -2.53 16.08 3.14
CA GLY A 188 -1.49 15.29 2.49
C GLY A 188 -0.58 16.12 1.60
N MET A 189 -1.14 17.10 0.88
CA MET A 189 -0.35 18.06 0.09
C MET A 189 0.57 18.90 0.96
N LYS A 190 0.10 19.36 2.14
CA LYS A 190 0.94 20.13 3.07
C LYS A 190 2.11 19.30 3.58
N GLU A 191 1.88 18.04 3.93
CA GLU A 191 2.93 17.13 4.41
C GLU A 191 3.94 16.80 3.30
N GLN A 192 3.51 16.65 2.04
CA GLN A 192 4.44 16.45 0.92
C GLN A 192 5.32 17.68 0.67
N VAL A 193 4.74 18.89 0.75
CA VAL A 193 5.52 20.13 0.63
C VAL A 193 6.55 20.23 1.76
N ILE A 194 6.17 19.91 3.01
CA ILE A 194 7.09 19.90 4.14
C ILE A 194 8.24 18.91 3.91
N SER A 195 7.94 17.69 3.46
CA SER A 195 8.96 16.69 3.16
C SER A 195 9.92 17.11 2.04
N LEU A 196 9.42 17.80 1.01
CA LEU A 196 10.27 18.33 -0.06
C LEU A 196 11.16 19.47 0.47
N CYS A 197 10.62 20.36 1.30
CA CYS A 197 11.41 21.41 1.94
C CYS A 197 12.50 20.83 2.85
N GLN A 198 12.23 19.74 3.57
CA GLN A 198 13.23 19.05 4.41
C GLN A 198 14.35 18.40 3.62
N LEU A 199 14.12 18.00 2.36
CA LEU A 199 15.17 17.46 1.50
C LEU A 199 16.08 18.54 0.91
N CYS A 200 15.60 19.78 0.84
CA CYS A 200 16.35 20.93 0.32
C CYS A 200 17.22 21.64 1.37
N PHE A 201 17.10 21.29 2.65
CA PHE A 201 17.82 21.89 3.79
C PHE A 201 18.69 20.84 4.48
#